data_AF-A0A5D4J0T9-F1
#
_entry.id   AF-A0A5D4J0T9-F1
#
_cell.length_a   1.000
_cell.length_b   1.000
_cell.length_c   1.000
_cell.angle_alpha   90.00
_cell.angle_beta   90.00
_cell.angle_gamma   90.00
#
_symmetry.space_group_name_H-M   'P 1'
#
loop_
_entity.id
_entity.type
_entity.pdbx_description
1 polymer ?
#
loop_
_entity_poly.entity_id
_entity_poly.type
_entity_poly.pdbx_seq_one_letter_code
_entity_poly.pdbx_strand_id
1 'polypeptide(L)'
;VAEEWLPGIASGAAVVSLTLEGYGPYAPDADAADAVFTVTGGELRLAPGPGELSASADPARRLFRPEPGGAPVAKGPAIRAAARAAGDWAAFATAALALGCGEELLRATVAYVKQRTQFGVPVGSFQAVKHRLADTLLGLEFARPLLYGAAVELASGCSGTGEAGAGPAAEAPGTGAGAAVAAAVAAAKVSAGEAGYAAARAALQLHGAIGYTEELDLAWWLRRARPLRDAWGTPSACRARVLAG
;
A
#
# COMPACT_ATOMS: atom_id res chain seq x y z
N VAL A 1 25.41 -12.62 -2.89
CA VAL A 1 24.13 -12.00 -2.45
C VAL A 1 24.04 -10.51 -2.76
N ALA A 2 24.75 -9.59 -2.08
CA ALA A 2 24.55 -8.15 -2.37
C ALA A 2 24.99 -7.75 -3.79
N GLU A 3 26.21 -8.11 -4.20
CA GLU A 3 26.73 -7.87 -5.57
C GLU A 3 25.92 -8.58 -6.66
N GLU A 4 25.22 -9.65 -6.29
CA GLU A 4 24.42 -10.49 -7.18
C GLU A 4 23.03 -9.88 -7.42
N TRP A 5 22.34 -9.45 -6.36
CA TRP A 5 20.95 -8.99 -6.44
C TRP A 5 20.82 -7.48 -6.64
N LEU A 6 21.68 -6.66 -6.03
CA LEU A 6 21.51 -5.19 -6.03
C LEU A 6 21.51 -4.56 -7.43
N PRO A 7 22.41 -4.92 -8.37
CA PRO A 7 22.38 -4.35 -9.71
C PRO A 7 21.09 -4.67 -10.48
N GLY A 8 20.58 -5.89 -10.32
CA GLY A 8 19.31 -6.33 -10.92
C GLY A 8 18.12 -5.57 -10.34
N ILE A 9 18.04 -5.45 -9.01
CA ILE A 9 16.96 -4.71 -8.34
C ILE A 9 17.00 -3.23 -8.72
N ALA A 10 18.17 -2.59 -8.67
CA ALA A 10 18.31 -1.16 -8.95
C ALA A 10 18.00 -0.79 -10.41
N SER A 11 18.31 -1.68 -11.35
CA SER A 11 17.96 -1.50 -12.77
C SER A 11 16.52 -1.87 -13.11
N GLY A 12 15.81 -2.55 -12.21
CA GLY A 12 14.50 -3.15 -12.47
C GLY A 12 14.55 -4.45 -13.29
N ALA A 13 15.73 -5.01 -13.55
CA ALA A 13 15.91 -6.29 -14.22
C ALA A 13 15.59 -7.49 -13.31
N ALA A 14 15.59 -7.29 -11.99
CA ALA A 14 15.14 -8.26 -11.01
C ALA A 14 14.03 -7.67 -10.12
N VAL A 15 12.93 -8.40 -9.99
CA VAL A 15 11.80 -8.07 -9.10
C VAL A 15 11.89 -8.96 -7.87
N VAL A 16 11.79 -8.37 -6.69
CA VAL A 16 11.89 -9.11 -5.42
C VAL A 16 10.65 -8.89 -4.57
N SER A 17 10.24 -9.93 -3.85
CA SER A 17 9.17 -9.85 -2.87
C SER A 17 9.74 -9.93 -1.45
N LEU A 18 9.01 -9.38 -0.48
CA LEU A 18 9.49 -9.20 0.89
C LEU A 18 8.39 -9.50 1.90
N THR A 19 8.73 -10.24 2.96
CA THR A 19 7.94 -10.29 4.19
C THR A 19 8.65 -9.56 5.31
N LEU A 20 7.90 -8.74 6.04
CA LEU A 20 8.38 -8.01 7.19
C LEU A 20 7.55 -8.37 8.42
N GLU A 21 8.24 -8.62 9.52
CA GLU A 21 7.64 -8.75 10.84
C GLU A 21 6.75 -7.51 11.15
N GLY A 22 5.53 -7.76 11.65
CA GLY A 22 4.55 -6.71 11.95
C GLY A 22 3.59 -6.33 10.80
N TYR A 23 3.83 -6.79 9.56
CA TYR A 23 2.98 -6.50 8.39
C TYR A 23 2.21 -7.71 7.85
N GLY A 24 2.29 -8.84 8.57
CA GLY A 24 1.66 -10.11 8.20
C GLY A 24 2.65 -11.07 7.51
N PRO A 25 2.28 -12.36 7.38
CA PRO A 25 3.20 -13.41 6.93
C PRO A 25 3.28 -13.53 5.39
N TYR A 26 2.76 -12.55 4.64
CA TYR A 26 2.54 -12.70 3.20
C TYR A 26 3.51 -11.89 2.36
N ALA A 27 4.14 -12.55 1.39
CA ALA A 27 4.89 -11.95 0.30
C ALA A 27 3.94 -11.69 -0.88
N PRO A 28 3.79 -10.43 -1.34
CA PRO A 28 2.98 -10.15 -2.53
C PRO A 28 3.65 -10.68 -3.80
N ASP A 29 2.88 -11.35 -4.65
CA ASP A 29 3.28 -11.82 -5.99
C ASP A 29 4.62 -12.58 -6.02
N ALA A 30 4.86 -13.39 -4.99
CA ALA A 30 6.10 -14.12 -4.80
C ALA A 30 6.38 -15.16 -5.91
N ASP A 31 5.35 -15.64 -6.60
CA ASP A 31 5.47 -16.53 -7.76
C ASP A 31 5.99 -15.85 -9.02
N ALA A 32 5.91 -14.52 -9.09
CA ALA A 32 6.44 -13.71 -10.18
C ALA A 32 7.74 -12.97 -9.81
N ALA A 33 8.21 -13.11 -8.56
CA ALA A 33 9.44 -12.50 -8.10
C ALA A 33 10.64 -13.42 -8.39
N ASP A 34 11.77 -12.82 -8.77
CA ASP A 34 13.04 -13.51 -8.97
C ASP A 34 13.65 -14.00 -7.64
N ALA A 35 13.34 -13.29 -6.55
CA ALA A 35 13.68 -13.70 -5.18
C ALA A 35 12.64 -13.25 -4.16
N VAL A 36 12.54 -14.02 -3.07
CA VAL A 36 11.68 -13.71 -1.93
C VAL A 36 12.53 -13.58 -0.68
N PHE A 37 12.50 -12.40 -0.08
CA PHE A 37 13.22 -12.12 1.16
C PHE A 37 12.27 -12.16 2.35
N THR A 38 12.77 -12.66 3.48
CA THR A 38 12.04 -12.65 4.75
C THR A 38 12.88 -11.96 5.81
N VAL A 39 12.24 -11.09 6.60
CA VAL A 39 12.88 -10.43 7.73
C VAL A 39 12.14 -10.76 9.02
N THR A 40 12.85 -11.40 9.96
CA THR A 40 12.33 -11.76 11.29
C THR A 40 13.42 -11.55 12.33
N GLY A 41 13.11 -10.89 13.44
CA GLY A 41 14.09 -10.67 14.53
C GLY A 41 15.32 -9.84 14.15
N GLY A 42 15.29 -9.12 13.02
CA GLY A 42 16.46 -8.41 12.49
C GLY A 42 17.45 -9.31 11.73
N GLU A 43 17.00 -10.47 11.27
CA GLU A 43 17.72 -11.32 10.33
C GLU A 43 16.99 -11.31 8.98
N LEU A 44 17.75 -11.06 7.91
CA LEU A 44 17.33 -11.13 6.52
C LEU A 44 17.71 -12.49 5.96
N ARG A 45 16.75 -13.18 5.36
CA ARG A 45 16.96 -14.49 4.73
C ARG A 45 16.39 -14.50 3.31
N LEU A 46 17.01 -15.28 2.44
CA LEU A 46 16.48 -15.60 1.12
C LEU A 46 15.65 -16.87 1.22
N ALA A 47 14.33 -16.78 1.03
CA ALA A 47 13.43 -17.91 1.13
C ALA A 47 13.73 -18.96 0.03
N PRO A 48 13.54 -20.26 0.30
CA PRO A 48 13.74 -21.31 -0.70
C PRO A 48 12.79 -21.21 -1.90
N GLY A 49 11.60 -20.63 -1.68
CA GLY A 49 10.58 -20.46 -2.69
C GLY A 49 9.39 -19.63 -2.19
N PRO A 50 8.41 -19.37 -3.06
CA PRO A 50 7.24 -18.57 -2.73
C PRO A 50 6.35 -19.24 -1.69
N GLY A 51 6.37 -20.57 -1.58
CA GLY A 51 5.51 -21.34 -0.69
C GLY A 51 4.04 -21.32 -1.11
N GLU A 52 3.13 -21.43 -0.14
CA GLU A 52 1.71 -21.63 -0.41
C GLU A 52 1.00 -20.35 -0.83
N LEU A 53 0.20 -20.43 -1.91
CA LEU A 53 -0.72 -19.37 -2.31
C LEU A 53 -1.88 -19.27 -1.30
N SER A 54 -2.07 -18.07 -0.76
CA SER A 54 -3.21 -17.70 0.07
C SER A 54 -4.28 -16.99 -0.76
N ALA A 55 -5.54 -17.28 -0.46
CA ALA A 55 -6.66 -16.55 -1.03
C ALA A 55 -6.54 -15.05 -0.71
N SER A 56 -6.71 -14.23 -1.74
CA SER A 56 -6.77 -12.77 -1.63
C SER A 56 -8.14 -12.30 -2.11
N ALA A 57 -8.73 -11.34 -1.42
CA ALA A 57 -9.93 -10.68 -1.91
C ALA A 57 -9.63 -9.81 -3.14
N ASP A 58 -8.40 -9.28 -3.27
CA ASP A 58 -7.93 -8.57 -4.46
C ASP A 58 -7.35 -9.58 -5.46
N PRO A 59 -8.01 -9.83 -6.61
CA PRO A 59 -7.54 -10.79 -7.60
C PRO A 59 -6.21 -10.38 -8.25
N ALA A 60 -5.87 -9.09 -8.22
CA ALA A 60 -4.65 -8.56 -8.81
C ALA A 60 -3.49 -8.48 -7.80
N ARG A 61 -3.66 -9.05 -6.59
CA ARG A 61 -2.61 -9.16 -5.57
C ARG A 61 -2.58 -10.59 -5.05
N ARG A 62 -1.67 -11.40 -5.57
CA ARG A 62 -1.46 -12.76 -5.07
C ARG A 62 -0.64 -12.71 -3.79
N LEU A 63 -1.00 -13.51 -2.80
CA LEU A 63 -0.36 -13.50 -1.50
C LEU A 63 0.19 -14.87 -1.22
N PHE A 64 1.50 -14.95 -0.99
CA PHE A 64 2.16 -16.21 -0.71
C PHE A 64 2.71 -16.22 0.70
N ARG A 65 2.73 -17.38 1.35
CA ARG A 65 3.47 -17.58 2.60
C ARG A 65 4.79 -18.26 2.26
N PRO A 66 5.92 -17.52 2.25
CA PRO A 66 7.21 -18.09 1.90
C PRO A 66 7.56 -19.26 2.81
N GLU A 67 8.23 -20.25 2.24
CA GLU A 67 8.66 -21.41 2.99
C GLU A 67 9.58 -20.99 4.14
N PRO A 68 9.39 -21.53 5.36
CA PRO A 68 10.24 -21.20 6.49
C PRO A 68 11.67 -21.68 6.22
N GLY A 69 12.64 -20.96 6.78
CA GLY A 69 14.05 -21.26 6.59
C GLY A 69 14.70 -20.37 5.55
N GLY A 70 15.38 -20.96 4.56
CA GLY A 70 16.14 -20.21 3.56
C GLY A 70 17.57 -19.86 3.98
N ALA A 71 18.36 -19.32 3.05
CA ALA A 71 19.76 -18.98 3.30
C ALA A 71 19.87 -17.66 4.08
N PRO A 72 20.64 -17.60 5.18
CA PRO A 72 20.87 -16.34 5.90
C PRO A 72 21.67 -15.38 5.01
N VAL A 73 21.18 -14.16 4.85
CA VAL A 73 21.84 -13.12 4.04
C VAL A 73 22.60 -12.16 4.94
N ALA A 74 21.93 -11.63 5.96
CA ALA A 74 22.51 -10.66 6.88
C ALA A 74 21.72 -10.61 8.19
N LYS A 75 22.36 -10.14 9.26
CA LYS A 75 21.71 -9.95 10.57
C LYS A 75 22.25 -8.74 11.30
N GLY A 76 21.44 -8.14 12.15
CA GLY A 76 21.88 -7.11 13.10
C GLY A 76 21.05 -5.83 13.09
N PRO A 77 21.50 -4.79 13.82
CA PRO A 77 20.76 -3.54 13.97
C PRO A 77 20.52 -2.82 12.64
N ALA A 78 21.46 -2.90 11.69
CA ALA A 78 21.30 -2.33 10.35
C ALA A 78 20.12 -2.96 9.58
N ILE A 79 19.90 -4.27 9.72
CA ILE A 79 18.75 -4.96 9.09
C ILE A 79 17.44 -4.50 9.71
N ARG A 80 17.39 -4.24 11.02
CA ARG A 80 16.19 -3.68 11.66
C ARG A 80 15.89 -2.26 11.15
N ALA A 81 16.91 -1.44 10.94
CA ALA A 81 16.75 -0.11 10.37
C ALA A 81 16.28 -0.17 8.91
N ALA A 82 16.91 -1.02 8.09
CA ALA A 82 16.52 -1.25 6.70
C ALA A 82 15.09 -1.81 6.57
N ALA A 83 14.68 -2.72 7.46
CA ALA A 83 13.33 -3.26 7.49
C ALA A 83 12.28 -2.19 7.83
N ARG A 84 12.58 -1.28 8.77
CA ARG A 84 11.70 -0.13 9.04
C ARG A 84 11.55 0.77 7.82
N ALA A 85 12.66 1.13 7.18
CA ALA A 85 12.64 1.95 5.96
C ALA A 85 11.87 1.26 4.82
N ALA A 86 12.07 -0.04 4.60
CA ALA A 86 11.31 -0.83 3.62
C ALA A 86 9.81 -0.87 3.94
N GLY A 87 9.45 -1.00 5.22
CA GLY A 87 8.06 -0.92 5.68
C GLY A 87 7.42 0.44 5.41
N ASP A 88 8.18 1.54 5.57
CA ASP A 88 7.69 2.89 5.27
C ASP A 88 7.50 3.10 3.77
N TRP A 89 8.42 2.64 2.93
CA TRP A 89 8.24 2.63 1.47
C TRP A 89 7.03 1.80 1.03
N ALA A 90 6.85 0.61 1.61
CA ALA A 90 5.71 -0.25 1.28
C ALA A 90 4.37 0.35 1.73
N ALA A 91 4.33 0.98 2.90
CA ALA A 91 3.16 1.70 3.39
C ALA A 91 2.83 2.91 2.50
N PHE A 92 3.83 3.70 2.10
CA PHE A 92 3.67 4.81 1.18
C PHE A 92 3.15 4.37 -0.20
N ALA A 93 3.74 3.34 -0.80
CA ALA A 93 3.27 2.79 -2.08
C ALA A 93 1.82 2.27 -1.97
N THR A 94 1.48 1.61 -0.85
CA THR A 94 0.12 1.14 -0.60
C THR A 94 -0.86 2.31 -0.42
N ALA A 95 -0.44 3.42 0.18
CA ALA A 95 -1.23 4.64 0.29
C ALA A 95 -1.54 5.23 -1.10
N ALA A 96 -0.53 5.30 -1.99
CA ALA A 96 -0.72 5.76 -3.36
C ALA A 96 -1.70 4.87 -4.15
N LEU A 97 -1.56 3.54 -4.03
CA LEU A 97 -2.49 2.58 -4.63
C LEU A 97 -3.92 2.75 -4.10
N ALA A 98 -4.08 2.98 -2.79
CA ALA A 98 -5.40 3.18 -2.19
C ALA A 98 -6.08 4.46 -2.67
N LEU A 99 -5.32 5.56 -2.80
CA LEU A 99 -5.81 6.82 -3.35
C LEU A 99 -6.26 6.65 -4.80
N GLY A 100 -5.41 6.09 -5.66
CA GLY A 100 -5.74 5.87 -7.08
C GLY A 100 -6.92 4.91 -7.27
N CYS A 101 -7.02 3.87 -6.43
CA CYS A 101 -8.19 2.99 -6.41
C CYS A 101 -9.48 3.76 -6.10
N GLY A 102 -9.45 4.64 -5.10
CA GLY A 102 -10.60 5.48 -4.75
C GLY A 102 -10.99 6.48 -5.85
N GLU A 103 -10.01 7.10 -6.50
CA GLU A 103 -10.24 8.02 -7.63
C GLU A 103 -10.90 7.32 -8.81
N GLU A 104 -10.43 6.12 -9.14
CA GLU A 104 -10.99 5.33 -10.23
C GLU A 104 -12.42 4.87 -9.92
N LEU A 105 -12.67 4.42 -8.69
CA LEU A 105 -14.01 4.10 -8.20
C LEU A 105 -14.95 5.32 -8.30
N LEU A 106 -14.48 6.50 -7.89
CA LEU A 106 -15.26 7.74 -8.00
C LEU A 106 -15.56 8.09 -9.46
N ARG A 107 -14.53 8.06 -10.32
CA ARG A 107 -14.63 8.36 -11.76
C ARG A 107 -15.64 7.44 -12.44
N ALA A 108 -15.51 6.13 -12.24
CA ALA A 108 -16.42 5.13 -12.79
C ALA A 108 -17.84 5.32 -12.28
N THR A 109 -18.02 5.61 -10.98
CA THR A 109 -19.34 5.86 -10.40
C THR A 109 -20.00 7.11 -10.96
N VAL A 110 -19.26 8.21 -11.10
CA VAL A 110 -19.78 9.45 -11.71
C VAL A 110 -20.23 9.19 -13.15
N ALA A 111 -19.46 8.41 -13.93
CA ALA A 111 -19.85 8.04 -15.28
C ALA A 111 -21.14 7.21 -15.29
N TYR A 112 -21.25 6.20 -14.41
CA TYR A 112 -22.42 5.35 -14.30
C TYR A 112 -23.70 6.12 -13.91
N VAL A 113 -23.66 6.94 -12.86
CA VAL A 113 -24.86 7.64 -12.36
C VAL A 113 -25.38 8.72 -13.32
N LYS A 114 -24.54 9.19 -14.25
CA LYS A 114 -24.94 10.10 -15.33
C LYS A 114 -25.72 9.39 -16.43
N GLN A 115 -25.45 8.10 -16.67
CA GLN A 115 -26.09 7.31 -17.72
C GLN A 115 -27.30 6.53 -17.21
N ARG A 116 -27.24 6.04 -15.97
CA ARG A 116 -28.32 5.26 -15.35
C ARG A 116 -29.53 6.15 -15.09
N THR A 117 -30.69 5.76 -15.64
CA THR A 117 -31.97 6.46 -15.45
C THR A 117 -32.90 5.64 -14.56
N GLN A 118 -33.49 6.27 -13.54
CA GLN A 118 -34.56 5.71 -12.71
C GLN A 118 -35.55 6.82 -12.37
N PHE A 119 -36.83 6.46 -12.19
CA PHE A 119 -37.90 7.45 -11.95
C PHE A 119 -37.94 8.56 -13.02
N GLY A 120 -37.65 8.20 -14.27
CA GLY A 120 -37.69 9.11 -15.42
C GLY A 120 -36.53 10.11 -15.53
N VAL A 121 -35.52 10.07 -14.64
CA VAL A 121 -34.36 10.98 -14.68
C VAL A 121 -33.04 10.24 -14.44
N PRO A 122 -31.88 10.78 -14.86
CA PRO A 122 -30.59 10.25 -14.47
C PRO A 122 -30.46 10.18 -12.94
N VAL A 123 -29.96 9.07 -12.41
CA VAL A 123 -29.81 8.83 -10.96
C VAL A 123 -28.90 9.88 -10.32
N GLY A 124 -27.89 10.35 -11.04
CA GLY A 124 -27.00 11.44 -10.60
C GLY A 124 -27.69 12.78 -10.38
N SER A 125 -28.96 12.95 -10.77
CA SER A 125 -29.75 14.17 -10.54
C SER A 125 -30.24 14.29 -9.09
N PHE A 126 -30.41 13.16 -8.40
CA PHE A 126 -30.86 13.11 -7.00
C PHE A 126 -29.81 13.68 -6.04
N GLN A 127 -30.25 14.54 -5.11
CA GLN A 127 -29.36 15.20 -4.15
C GLN A 127 -28.58 14.22 -3.27
N ALA A 128 -29.20 13.13 -2.84
CA ALA A 128 -28.53 12.10 -2.04
C ALA A 128 -27.31 11.49 -2.77
N VAL A 129 -27.40 11.32 -4.09
CA VAL A 129 -26.29 10.82 -4.93
C VAL A 129 -25.20 11.87 -5.06
N LYS A 130 -25.58 13.13 -5.33
CA LYS A 130 -24.63 14.24 -5.43
C LYS A 130 -23.86 14.45 -4.13
N HIS A 131 -24.55 14.49 -2.99
CA HIS A 131 -23.91 14.67 -1.68
C HIS A 131 -22.94 13.52 -1.39
N ARG A 132 -23.35 12.26 -1.61
CA ARG A 132 -22.47 11.10 -1.41
C ARG A 132 -21.20 11.18 -2.25
N LEU A 133 -21.32 11.56 -3.53
CA LEU A 133 -20.17 11.68 -4.43
C LEU A 133 -19.29 12.89 -4.09
N ALA A 134 -19.87 14.00 -3.63
CA ALA A 134 -19.13 15.15 -3.13
C ALA A 134 -18.33 14.80 -1.87
N ASP A 135 -18.93 14.12 -0.89
CA ASP A 135 -18.23 13.66 0.32
C ASP A 135 -17.08 12.71 -0.01
N THR A 136 -17.30 11.83 -0.98
CA THR A 136 -16.28 10.88 -1.46
C THR A 136 -15.11 11.62 -2.11
N LEU A 137 -15.40 12.60 -2.99
CA LEU A 137 -14.39 13.44 -3.62
C LEU A 137 -13.59 14.21 -2.56
N LEU A 138 -14.27 14.83 -1.60
CA LEU A 138 -13.62 15.57 -0.51
C LEU A 138 -12.66 14.66 0.26
N GLY A 139 -13.09 13.45 0.63
CA GLY A 139 -12.23 12.49 1.32
C GLY A 139 -10.93 12.16 0.56
N LEU A 140 -11.02 11.97 -0.75
CA LEU A 140 -9.85 11.70 -1.60
C LEU A 140 -8.94 12.94 -1.74
N GLU A 141 -9.53 14.13 -1.93
CA GLU A 141 -8.78 15.38 -2.03
C GLU A 141 -8.08 15.74 -0.70
N PHE A 142 -8.64 15.39 0.46
CA PHE A 142 -7.96 15.56 1.75
C PHE A 142 -6.84 14.53 1.98
N ALA A 143 -6.93 13.34 1.39
CA ALA A 143 -5.87 12.33 1.47
C ALA A 143 -4.65 12.65 0.58
N ARG A 144 -4.88 13.28 -0.57
CA ARG A 144 -3.86 13.65 -1.55
C ARG A 144 -2.67 14.46 -0.99
N PRO A 145 -2.86 15.58 -0.26
CA PRO A 145 -1.73 16.36 0.26
C PRO A 145 -0.90 15.58 1.29
N LEU A 146 -1.51 14.68 2.06
CA LEU A 146 -0.78 13.84 3.02
C LEU A 146 0.13 12.84 2.29
N LEU A 147 -0.34 12.28 1.18
CA LEU A 147 0.47 11.41 0.34
C LEU A 147 1.68 12.17 -0.23
N TYR A 148 1.47 13.37 -0.78
CA TYR A 148 2.57 14.18 -1.29
C TYR A 148 3.55 14.64 -0.21
N GLY A 149 3.04 14.99 0.98
CA GLY A 149 3.89 15.29 2.14
C GLY A 149 4.78 14.10 2.52
N ALA A 150 4.20 12.90 2.60
CA ALA A 150 4.97 11.68 2.87
C ALA A 150 6.04 11.41 1.80
N ALA A 151 5.77 11.72 0.52
CA ALA A 151 6.76 11.58 -0.56
C ALA A 151 7.96 12.52 -0.37
N VAL A 152 7.70 13.78 0.03
CA VAL A 152 8.76 14.77 0.31
C VAL A 152 9.63 14.34 1.49
N GLU A 153 9.01 13.85 2.57
CA GLU A 153 9.72 13.35 3.75
C GLU A 153 10.59 12.13 3.40
N LEU A 154 10.05 11.16 2.66
CA LEU A 154 10.81 10.00 2.19
C LEU A 154 12.01 10.39 1.31
N ALA A 155 11.81 11.31 0.36
CA ALA A 155 12.88 11.78 -0.52
C ALA A 155 13.98 12.55 0.26
N SER A 156 13.58 13.32 1.27
CA SER A 156 14.52 14.06 2.12
C SER A 156 15.36 13.10 2.98
N GLY A 157 14.77 12.02 3.47
CA GLY A 157 15.48 10.94 4.17
C GLY A 157 16.50 10.20 3.29
N CYS A 158 16.24 10.07 1.99
CA CYS A 158 17.19 9.47 1.04
C CYS A 158 18.37 10.39 0.68
N SER A 159 18.23 11.70 0.87
CA SER A 159 19.26 12.68 0.48
C SER A 159 20.37 12.85 1.53
N GLY A 160 20.18 12.29 2.74
CA GLY A 160 21.15 12.35 3.85
C GLY A 160 22.26 11.27 3.81
N THR A 161 22.18 10.29 2.90
CA THR A 161 23.20 9.24 2.76
C THR A 161 24.19 9.59 1.65
N GLY A 162 25.37 10.08 2.03
CA GLY A 162 26.49 10.28 1.10
C GLY A 162 26.93 8.97 0.44
N GLU A 163 27.31 9.10 -0.85
CA GLU A 163 28.01 8.15 -1.73
C GLU A 163 27.57 6.67 -1.73
N ALA A 164 27.16 6.21 -2.92
CA ALA A 164 26.81 4.84 -3.26
C ALA A 164 27.95 3.85 -2.93
N GLY A 165 28.00 3.37 -1.70
CA GLY A 165 29.03 2.45 -1.22
C GLY A 165 28.97 2.15 0.28
N ALA A 166 28.39 3.05 1.09
CA ALA A 166 28.04 2.75 2.47
C ALA A 166 26.54 2.40 2.54
N GLY A 167 26.22 1.14 2.87
CA GLY A 167 24.85 0.75 3.22
C GLY A 167 24.28 1.71 4.29
N PRO A 168 22.94 1.83 4.43
CA PRO A 168 22.31 2.88 5.22
C PRO A 168 23.02 2.96 6.56
N ALA A 169 23.81 4.02 6.73
CA ALA A 169 24.50 4.27 7.98
C ALA A 169 23.39 4.22 9.03
N ALA A 170 23.55 3.33 10.01
CA ALA A 170 22.58 3.14 11.06
C ALA A 170 22.39 4.49 11.74
N GLU A 171 21.40 5.26 11.31
CA GLU A 171 20.96 6.43 12.03
C GLU A 171 20.63 5.93 13.43
N ALA A 172 21.25 6.57 14.41
CA ALA A 172 21.03 6.26 15.80
C ALA A 172 19.51 6.27 16.06
N PRO A 173 18.95 5.27 16.76
CA PRO A 173 17.54 5.25 17.10
C PRO A 173 17.25 6.47 17.98
N GLY A 174 16.70 7.56 17.39
CA GLY A 174 16.41 8.80 18.12
C GLY A 174 16.54 10.11 17.36
N THR A 175 16.99 10.13 16.10
CA THR A 175 16.88 11.35 15.27
C THR A 175 15.41 11.61 14.94
N GLY A 176 14.88 12.78 15.33
CA GLY A 176 13.48 13.17 15.10
C GLY A 176 13.04 13.09 13.62
N ALA A 177 14.00 13.14 12.68
CA ALA A 177 13.76 12.98 11.25
C ALA A 177 13.14 11.62 10.88
N GLY A 178 13.64 10.51 11.43
CA GLY A 178 13.08 9.18 11.16
C GLY A 178 11.66 9.01 11.71
N ALA A 179 11.37 9.64 12.87
CA ALA A 179 10.03 9.67 13.44
C ALA A 179 9.06 10.52 12.59
N ALA A 180 9.53 11.65 12.05
CA ALA A 180 8.74 12.49 11.15
C ALA A 180 8.35 11.76 9.86
N VAL A 181 9.30 11.07 9.20
CA VAL A 181 9.02 10.23 8.02
C VAL A 181 7.96 9.17 8.35
N ALA A 182 8.17 8.44 9.44
CA ALA A 182 7.25 7.41 9.92
C ALA A 182 5.83 7.94 10.16
N ALA A 183 5.70 9.11 10.80
CA ALA A 183 4.42 9.74 11.08
C ALA A 183 3.73 10.24 9.79
N ALA A 184 4.47 10.88 8.88
CA ALA A 184 3.95 11.36 7.61
C ALA A 184 3.44 10.20 6.73
N VAL A 185 4.22 9.12 6.60
CA VAL A 185 3.81 7.91 5.87
C VAL A 185 2.58 7.27 6.51
N ALA A 186 2.53 7.19 7.85
CA ALA A 186 1.37 6.63 8.55
C ALA A 186 0.12 7.50 8.34
N ALA A 187 0.24 8.83 8.35
CA ALA A 187 -0.85 9.76 8.08
C ALA A 187 -1.38 9.61 6.65
N ALA A 188 -0.49 9.48 5.67
CA ALA A 188 -0.84 9.19 4.27
C ALA A 188 -1.57 7.85 4.14
N LYS A 189 -0.99 6.79 4.74
CA LYS A 189 -1.53 5.42 4.66
C LYS A 189 -2.93 5.29 5.24
N VAL A 190 -3.19 5.87 6.41
CA VAL A 190 -4.53 5.81 7.03
C VAL A 190 -5.53 6.67 6.25
N SER A 191 -5.14 7.86 5.81
CA SER A 191 -6.05 8.79 5.13
C SER A 191 -6.45 8.27 3.75
N ALA A 192 -5.47 7.83 2.94
CA ALA A 192 -5.74 7.24 1.63
C ALA A 192 -6.47 5.89 1.74
N GLY A 193 -6.11 5.06 2.72
CA GLY A 193 -6.78 3.77 2.96
C GLY A 193 -8.25 3.92 3.34
N GLU A 194 -8.59 4.85 4.25
CA GLU A 194 -9.98 5.12 4.63
C GLU A 194 -10.75 5.81 3.50
N ALA A 195 -10.15 6.78 2.80
CA ALA A 195 -10.79 7.46 1.67
C ALA A 195 -11.08 6.50 0.50
N GLY A 196 -10.11 5.67 0.11
CA GLY A 196 -10.28 4.66 -0.93
C GLY A 196 -11.34 3.62 -0.57
N TYR A 197 -11.38 3.17 0.70
CA TYR A 197 -12.42 2.24 1.14
C TYR A 197 -13.81 2.90 1.23
N ALA A 198 -13.89 4.17 1.63
CA ALA A 198 -15.14 4.93 1.60
C ALA A 198 -15.67 5.10 0.17
N ALA A 199 -14.79 5.37 -0.79
CA ALA A 199 -15.12 5.42 -2.22
C ALA A 199 -15.67 4.09 -2.72
N ALA A 200 -15.08 2.96 -2.32
CA ALA A 200 -15.58 1.63 -2.67
C ALA A 200 -17.00 1.39 -2.12
N ARG A 201 -17.25 1.78 -0.87
CA ARG A 201 -18.60 1.65 -0.27
C ARG A 201 -19.62 2.52 -0.98
N ALA A 202 -19.26 3.76 -1.35
CA ALA A 202 -20.12 4.66 -2.10
C ALA A 202 -20.41 4.11 -3.50
N ALA A 203 -19.38 3.64 -4.20
CA ALA A 203 -19.50 3.04 -5.52
C ALA A 203 -20.45 1.83 -5.49
N LEU A 204 -20.25 0.91 -4.55
CA LEU A 204 -21.10 -0.27 -4.38
C LEU A 204 -22.57 0.11 -4.15
N GLN A 205 -22.81 1.07 -3.25
CA GLN A 205 -24.15 1.54 -2.94
C GLN A 205 -24.84 2.19 -4.16
N LEU A 206 -24.12 3.01 -4.93
CA LEU A 206 -24.68 3.77 -6.04
C LEU A 206 -24.86 2.94 -7.32
N HIS A 207 -24.07 1.88 -7.50
CA HIS A 207 -24.29 0.92 -8.59
C HIS A 207 -25.43 -0.05 -8.25
N GLY A 208 -25.63 -0.38 -6.97
CA GLY A 208 -26.64 -1.36 -6.55
C GLY A 208 -26.22 -2.79 -6.92
N ALA A 209 -27.16 -3.63 -7.34
CA ALA A 209 -26.90 -5.04 -7.64
C ALA A 209 -25.84 -5.26 -8.73
N ILE A 210 -25.76 -4.38 -9.73
CA ILE A 210 -24.75 -4.50 -10.80
C ILE A 210 -23.31 -4.33 -10.26
N GLY A 211 -23.15 -3.61 -9.14
CA GLY A 211 -21.86 -3.49 -8.45
C GLY A 211 -21.33 -4.79 -7.85
N TYR A 212 -22.17 -5.84 -7.76
CA TYR A 212 -21.77 -7.19 -7.34
C TYR A 212 -21.49 -8.14 -8.52
N THR A 213 -21.74 -7.70 -9.75
CA THR A 213 -21.53 -8.52 -10.94
C THR A 213 -20.13 -8.30 -11.50
N GLU A 214 -19.56 -9.31 -12.16
CA GLU A 214 -18.30 -9.20 -12.90
C GLU A 214 -18.49 -8.54 -14.29
N GLU A 215 -19.69 -8.03 -14.59
CA GLU A 215 -20.00 -7.36 -15.87
C GLU A 215 -19.37 -5.96 -15.98
N LEU A 216 -18.93 -5.39 -14.86
CA LEU A 216 -18.22 -4.12 -14.80
C LEU A 216 -16.84 -4.32 -14.17
N ASP A 217 -15.81 -3.74 -14.78
CA ASP A 217 -14.45 -3.67 -14.22
C ASP A 217 -14.40 -3.05 -12.80
N LEU A 218 -15.49 -2.40 -12.38
CA LEU A 218 -15.71 -1.90 -11.01
C LEU A 218 -15.48 -2.98 -9.94
N ALA A 219 -15.88 -4.23 -10.20
CA ALA A 219 -15.73 -5.33 -9.24
C ALA A 219 -14.26 -5.56 -8.84
N TRP A 220 -13.31 -5.29 -9.74
CA TRP A 220 -11.88 -5.43 -9.47
C TRP A 220 -11.41 -4.36 -8.47
N TRP A 221 -11.80 -3.11 -8.71
CA TRP A 221 -11.48 -1.99 -7.82
C TRP A 221 -12.14 -2.10 -6.45
N LEU A 222 -13.40 -2.54 -6.40
CA LEU A 222 -14.11 -2.81 -5.14
C LEU A 222 -13.40 -3.86 -4.30
N ARG A 223 -12.97 -4.96 -4.94
CA ARG A 223 -12.24 -6.06 -4.32
C ARG A 223 -10.84 -5.64 -3.84
N ARG A 224 -10.18 -4.74 -4.56
CA ARG A 224 -8.88 -4.17 -4.21
C ARG A 224 -8.92 -3.21 -3.02
N ALA A 225 -9.97 -2.39 -2.88
CA ALA A 225 -10.01 -1.34 -1.88
C ALA A 225 -9.92 -1.87 -0.42
N ARG A 226 -10.55 -3.00 -0.11
CA ARG A 226 -10.55 -3.54 1.26
C ARG A 226 -9.16 -4.06 1.70
N PRO A 227 -8.46 -4.92 0.93
CA PRO A 227 -7.11 -5.34 1.28
C PRO A 227 -6.12 -4.17 1.38
N LEU A 228 -6.20 -3.17 0.49
CA LEU A 228 -5.30 -2.00 0.55
C LEU A 228 -5.48 -1.17 1.83
N ARG A 229 -6.66 -1.18 2.45
CA ARG A 229 -6.90 -0.48 3.73
C ARG A 229 -6.01 -1.04 4.84
N ASP A 230 -5.83 -2.36 4.90
CA ASP A 230 -5.15 -3.03 6.02
C ASP A 230 -3.72 -3.50 5.68
N ALA A 231 -3.40 -3.71 4.39
CA ALA A 231 -2.07 -4.10 3.93
C ALA A 231 -1.02 -3.04 4.27
N TRP A 232 0.18 -3.47 4.68
CA TRP A 232 1.31 -2.59 5.00
C TRP A 232 0.99 -1.51 6.04
N GLY A 233 0.09 -1.81 6.97
CA GLY A 233 -0.28 -0.93 8.08
C GLY A 233 -1.79 -0.82 8.21
N THR A 234 -2.33 -1.37 9.30
CA THR A 234 -3.74 -1.22 9.63
C THR A 234 -4.05 0.22 10.04
N PRO A 235 -5.30 0.69 9.90
CA PRO A 235 -5.68 2.03 10.33
C PRO A 235 -5.33 2.32 11.79
N SER A 236 -5.53 1.35 12.69
CA SER A 236 -5.19 1.49 14.11
C SER A 236 -3.68 1.64 14.32
N ALA A 237 -2.86 0.81 13.65
CA ALA A 237 -1.41 0.91 13.74
C ALA A 237 -0.89 2.25 13.19
N CYS A 238 -1.45 2.70 12.07
CA CYS A 238 -1.08 3.99 11.49
C CYS A 238 -1.45 5.16 12.41
N ARG A 239 -2.66 5.17 12.99
CA ARG A 239 -3.06 6.22 13.96
C ARG A 239 -2.14 6.24 15.17
N ALA A 240 -1.76 5.08 15.69
CA ALA A 240 -0.82 4.98 16.80
C ALA A 240 0.55 5.58 16.44
N ARG A 241 1.06 5.32 15.21
CA ARG A 241 2.31 5.93 14.72
C ARG A 241 2.21 7.44 14.57
N VAL A 242 1.09 7.96 14.07
CA VAL A 242 0.86 9.41 13.94
C VAL A 242 0.86 10.10 15.30
N LEU A 243 0.29 9.47 16.34
CA LEU A 243 0.26 10.04 17.70
C LEU A 243 1.61 9.93 18.44
N ALA A 244 2.52 9.09 17.95
CA ALA A 244 3.82 8.85 18.58
C ALA A 244 4.96 9.69 18.00
N GLY A 245 4.76 10.30 16.82
CA GLY A 245 5.70 11.23 16.18
C GLY A 245 5.36 12.68 16.53
#